data_AF-A0A972T368-F1
#
_entry.id   AF-A0A972T368-F1
#
_cell.length_a   1.000
_cell.length_b   1.000
_cell.length_c   1.000
_cell.angle_alpha   90.00
_cell.angle_beta   90.00
_cell.angle_gamma   90.00
#
_symmetry.space_group_name_H-M   'P 1'
#
loop_
_entity.id
_entity.type
_entity.pdbx_description
1 polymer ?
#
loop_
_entity_poly.entity_id
_entity_poly.type
_entity_poly.pdbx_seq_one_letter_code
_entity_poly.pdbx_strand_id
1 'polypeptide(L)'
;MGQTGSKKAIIIGAGPAGLTAAYELLDRTDIKPVVLEASDTVGGISRTVVYKGNRMDIGGHRFFSKSDRVMEWWLNLFPLQGAPARDGMPASRENLAEYAWRRGLGEREARRIPAPDPEVEDEVMLVRERLSRILFEGKLYDYPVSLSLATLRNLGMARALRVGASYARARLFPIREENSLEDFMVNRFGRELYQTFFKDYTEKVWGVPCSEIDPSWGAQRIKGLSVAKAAAHAVKSALRKEGSVEQKDVETSLIERFMYPKYGPGQLWEKVASLVEEGGGEVRRSTRVVALERRGNAVTAVVAEGTGGERERHEGDYFLSTMPVSELVEALGGGVPPEVREVAKGLAYRNFVTVGLLLRRLPLRGGSGKGPSGELTRDNWIYVQEKHLKVSRLQVFNNWSPYLVADPEKVWVGMEYICGDKDLIWSMPEEEMLRLAVSEMKEIAVLEDADVLDGVVVRMPKVYPAYFGTYGRFNVVRDYLDGFENLFLVGRNGMHRYNNQDHSMLTAMTAVDIILEGAHEKDEIWSVNVEEEYHEER
;
A
#
# COMPACT_ATOMS: atom_id res chain seq x y z
N MET A 1 -28.18 36.60 20.85
CA MET A 1 -27.54 35.80 19.78
C MET A 1 -26.11 35.56 20.22
N GLY A 2 -25.85 34.41 20.87
CA GLY A 2 -24.50 34.04 21.28
C GLY A 2 -23.67 33.72 20.04
N GLN A 3 -22.43 34.20 19.99
CA GLN A 3 -21.45 33.77 18.99
C GLN A 3 -21.26 32.25 19.16
N THR A 4 -21.89 31.45 18.32
CA THR A 4 -21.52 30.04 18.16
C THR A 4 -20.14 30.04 17.52
N GLY A 5 -19.11 29.69 18.29
CA GLY A 5 -17.76 29.53 17.76
C GLY A 5 -17.76 28.52 16.61
N SER A 6 -16.88 28.72 15.62
CA SER A 6 -16.67 27.74 14.54
C SER A 6 -16.36 26.37 15.16
N LYS A 7 -17.11 25.35 14.73
CA LYS A 7 -16.93 23.97 15.17
C LYS A 7 -15.52 23.48 14.84
N LYS A 8 -14.99 22.54 15.62
CA LYS A 8 -13.66 21.96 15.42
C LYS A 8 -13.72 20.45 15.25
N ALA A 9 -12.95 19.93 14.29
CA ALA A 9 -12.68 18.51 14.16
C ALA A 9 -11.23 18.23 14.55
N ILE A 10 -11.02 17.37 15.55
CA ILE A 10 -9.69 16.88 15.90
C ILE A 10 -9.42 15.60 15.12
N ILE A 11 -8.35 15.59 14.33
CA ILE A 11 -7.98 14.48 13.46
C ILE A 11 -6.67 13.90 13.98
N ILE A 12 -6.68 12.62 14.34
CA ILE A 12 -5.52 11.91 14.88
C ILE A 12 -4.81 11.19 13.74
N GLY A 13 -3.64 11.71 13.35
CA GLY A 13 -2.75 11.23 12.30
C GLY A 13 -2.88 11.99 10.98
N ALA A 14 -1.74 12.36 10.39
CA ALA A 14 -1.64 13.06 9.10
C ALA A 14 -1.28 12.10 7.95
N GLY A 15 -1.83 10.89 7.96
CA GLY A 15 -1.78 9.96 6.82
C GLY A 15 -2.89 10.24 5.79
N PRO A 16 -3.03 9.37 4.76
CA PRO A 16 -4.02 9.52 3.70
C PRO A 16 -5.44 9.87 4.19
N ALA A 17 -5.99 9.06 5.08
CA ALA A 17 -7.34 9.28 5.61
C ALA A 17 -7.47 10.59 6.39
N GLY A 18 -6.49 10.93 7.22
CA GLY A 18 -6.56 12.11 8.09
C GLY A 18 -6.47 13.41 7.30
N LEU A 19 -5.55 13.48 6.33
CA LEU A 19 -5.41 14.63 5.46
C LEU A 19 -6.58 14.78 4.48
N THR A 20 -7.12 13.67 3.95
CA THR A 20 -8.36 13.71 3.17
C THR A 20 -9.53 14.25 4.00
N ALA A 21 -9.72 13.76 5.24
CA ALA A 21 -10.77 14.28 6.11
C ALA A 21 -10.60 15.78 6.38
N ALA A 22 -9.38 16.23 6.68
CA ALA A 22 -9.10 17.65 6.93
C ALA A 22 -9.43 18.52 5.71
N TYR A 23 -9.00 18.09 4.53
CA TYR A 23 -9.26 18.80 3.28
C TYR A 23 -10.76 18.86 2.96
N GLU A 24 -11.46 17.72 3.01
CA GLU A 24 -12.90 17.65 2.73
C GLU A 24 -13.72 18.48 3.72
N LEU A 25 -13.33 18.54 5.01
CA LEU A 25 -14.00 19.39 5.99
C LEU A 25 -13.84 20.88 5.67
N LEU A 26 -12.65 21.33 5.27
CA LEU A 26 -12.43 22.73 4.89
C LEU A 26 -13.17 23.11 3.61
N ASP A 27 -13.18 22.22 2.63
CA ASP A 27 -13.78 22.49 1.32
C ASP A 27 -15.31 22.53 1.39
N ARG A 28 -15.91 21.72 2.27
CA ARG A 28 -17.36 21.45 2.24
C ARG A 28 -18.12 21.90 3.48
N THR A 29 -17.43 22.35 4.53
CA THR A 29 -18.06 22.70 5.82
C THR A 29 -17.46 23.98 6.43
N ASP A 30 -18.03 24.45 7.54
CA ASP A 30 -17.47 25.52 8.39
C ASP A 30 -16.66 24.99 9.60
N ILE A 31 -16.38 23.67 9.61
CA ILE A 31 -15.68 22.97 10.67
C ILE A 31 -14.18 23.10 10.44
N LYS A 32 -13.47 23.70 11.41
CA LYS A 32 -12.00 23.82 11.36
C LYS A 32 -11.32 22.49 11.74
N PRO A 33 -10.53 21.86 10.85
CA PRO A 33 -9.76 20.69 11.20
C PRO A 33 -8.47 21.05 11.95
N VAL A 34 -8.13 20.25 12.95
CA VAL A 34 -6.85 20.26 13.66
C VAL A 34 -6.29 18.85 13.61
N VAL A 35 -5.29 18.65 12.76
CA VAL A 35 -4.60 17.37 12.56
C VAL A 35 -3.42 17.29 13.53
N LEU A 36 -3.34 16.21 14.30
CA LEU A 36 -2.28 15.91 15.25
C LEU A 36 -1.51 14.68 14.77
N GLU A 37 -0.25 14.86 14.40
CA GLU A 37 0.61 13.82 13.84
C GLU A 37 1.80 13.56 14.77
N ALA A 38 1.99 12.29 15.14
CA ALA A 38 3.03 11.90 16.08
C ALA A 38 4.45 12.03 15.49
N SER A 39 4.62 11.80 14.19
CA SER A 39 5.91 11.96 13.52
C SER A 39 6.19 13.40 13.09
N ASP A 40 7.43 13.68 12.73
CA ASP A 40 7.89 14.97 12.19
C ASP A 40 7.51 15.19 10.72
N THR A 41 6.84 14.22 10.09
CA THR A 41 6.48 14.22 8.66
C THR A 41 5.01 13.88 8.46
N VAL A 42 4.44 14.25 7.31
CA VAL A 42 3.07 13.86 6.93
C VAL A 42 3.09 12.67 5.94
N GLY A 43 1.91 12.12 5.63
CA GLY A 43 1.73 11.01 4.69
C GLY A 43 1.70 9.63 5.34
N GLY A 44 2.07 9.51 6.62
CA GLY A 44 2.02 8.25 7.36
C GLY A 44 2.80 7.13 6.66
N ILE A 45 2.12 6.01 6.38
CA ILE A 45 2.72 4.86 5.66
C ILE A 45 2.99 5.20 4.18
N SER A 46 2.28 6.19 3.61
CA SER A 46 2.44 6.64 2.22
C SER A 46 3.39 7.83 2.07
N ARG A 47 4.22 8.10 3.08
CA ARG A 47 5.29 9.10 2.99
C ARG A 47 6.43 8.62 2.09
N THR A 48 7.18 9.59 1.58
CA THR A 48 8.43 9.35 0.87
C THR A 48 9.59 9.87 1.72
N VAL A 49 10.58 9.02 1.97
CA VAL A 49 11.77 9.37 2.74
C VAL A 49 12.85 9.91 1.81
N VAL A 50 13.46 11.02 2.18
CA VAL A 50 14.56 11.65 1.44
C VAL A 50 15.90 11.36 2.13
N TYR A 51 16.84 10.73 1.41
CA TYR A 51 18.19 10.45 1.87
C TYR A 51 19.22 10.97 0.86
N LYS A 52 19.93 12.05 1.21
CA LYS A 52 20.97 12.69 0.38
C LYS A 52 20.49 12.97 -1.07
N GLY A 53 19.25 13.42 -1.21
CA GLY A 53 18.61 13.71 -2.50
C GLY A 53 17.94 12.51 -3.19
N ASN A 54 18.22 11.27 -2.76
CA ASN A 54 17.49 10.09 -3.20
C ASN A 54 16.20 9.94 -2.40
N ARG A 55 15.15 9.41 -3.01
CA ARG A 55 13.81 9.28 -2.43
C ARG A 55 13.39 7.81 -2.42
N MET A 56 12.78 7.36 -1.33
CA MET A 56 12.27 5.99 -1.20
C MET A 56 10.92 5.97 -0.51
N ASP A 57 10.06 5.07 -0.98
CA ASP A 57 8.75 4.87 -0.38
C ASP A 57 8.80 3.78 0.68
N ILE A 58 7.89 3.86 1.65
CA ILE A 58 7.72 2.83 2.68
C ILE A 58 6.84 1.71 2.10
N GLY A 59 7.43 0.93 1.21
CA GLY A 59 6.71 -0.01 0.36
C GLY A 59 6.33 0.60 -0.98
N GLY A 60 6.18 -0.22 -2.02
CA GLY A 60 5.81 0.26 -3.35
C GLY A 60 4.36 0.76 -3.40
N HIS A 61 4.17 2.05 -3.65
CA HIS A 61 2.87 2.73 -3.66
C HIS A 61 2.47 3.14 -5.08
N ARG A 62 2.06 2.17 -5.89
CA ARG A 62 1.45 2.48 -7.19
C ARG A 62 0.11 3.16 -6.95
N PHE A 63 -0.21 4.18 -7.75
CA PHE A 63 -1.51 4.83 -7.69
C PHE A 63 -2.43 4.31 -8.80
N PHE A 64 -3.54 3.73 -8.37
CA PHE A 64 -4.67 3.27 -9.18
C PHE A 64 -5.91 3.28 -8.27
N SER A 65 -7.06 3.63 -8.82
CA SER A 65 -8.33 3.59 -8.09
C SER A 65 -9.46 3.28 -9.07
N LYS A 66 -10.43 2.47 -8.62
CA LYS A 66 -11.71 2.28 -9.33
C LYS A 66 -12.74 3.35 -8.99
N SER A 67 -12.51 4.13 -7.93
CA SER A 67 -13.40 5.23 -7.54
C SER A 67 -13.12 6.46 -8.38
N ASP A 68 -14.14 6.86 -9.14
CA ASP A 68 -14.13 8.11 -9.90
C ASP A 68 -13.88 9.33 -9.01
N ARG A 69 -14.48 9.38 -7.81
CA ARG A 69 -14.29 10.47 -6.83
C ARG A 69 -12.81 10.62 -6.45
N VAL A 70 -12.14 9.52 -6.12
CA VAL A 70 -10.70 9.54 -5.78
C VAL A 70 -9.86 9.93 -7.00
N MET A 71 -10.19 9.42 -8.18
CA MET A 71 -9.49 9.75 -9.42
C MET A 71 -9.63 11.24 -9.78
N GLU A 72 -10.82 11.83 -9.66
CA GLU A 72 -11.05 13.27 -9.89
C GLU A 72 -10.26 14.10 -8.90
N TRP A 73 -10.35 13.74 -7.62
CA TRP A 73 -9.71 14.47 -6.54
C TRP A 73 -8.20 14.62 -6.78
N TRP A 74 -7.52 13.52 -7.15
CA TRP A 74 -6.10 13.59 -7.45
C TRP A 74 -5.77 14.26 -8.76
N LEU A 75 -6.51 14.00 -9.84
CA LEU A 75 -6.18 14.58 -11.14
C LEU A 75 -6.48 16.08 -11.21
N ASN A 76 -7.32 16.61 -10.32
CA ASN A 76 -7.51 18.05 -10.12
C ASN A 76 -6.29 18.70 -9.45
N LEU A 77 -5.58 17.98 -8.58
CA LEU A 77 -4.40 18.48 -7.86
C LEU A 77 -3.08 18.17 -8.58
N PHE A 78 -2.98 17.00 -9.20
CA PHE A 78 -1.82 16.46 -9.90
C PHE A 78 -2.28 15.90 -11.26
N PRO A 79 -2.35 16.73 -12.30
CA PRO A 79 -2.72 16.28 -13.64
C PRO A 79 -1.71 15.29 -14.23
N LEU A 80 -2.15 14.50 -15.22
CA LEU A 80 -1.29 13.56 -15.93
C LEU A 80 -0.25 14.27 -16.80
N GLN A 81 0.96 13.72 -16.88
CA GLN A 81 2.02 14.28 -17.72
C GLN A 81 1.61 14.46 -19.19
N GLY A 82 1.89 15.65 -19.74
CA GLY A 82 1.68 16.00 -21.14
C GLY A 82 2.93 15.94 -22.02
N ALA A 83 4.11 15.81 -21.42
CA ALA A 83 5.40 15.61 -22.09
C ALA A 83 6.11 14.36 -21.55
N PRO A 84 7.10 13.79 -22.29
CA PRO A 84 7.94 12.71 -21.79
C PRO A 84 8.74 13.13 -20.54
N ALA A 85 8.99 12.21 -19.62
CA ALA A 85 9.96 12.44 -18.54
C ALA A 85 11.40 12.19 -19.05
N ARG A 86 12.43 12.59 -18.28
CA ARG A 86 13.86 12.39 -18.63
C ARG A 86 14.30 10.96 -18.93
N ASP A 87 13.52 9.95 -18.53
CA ASP A 87 13.75 8.55 -18.89
C ASP A 87 13.27 8.20 -20.32
N GLY A 88 12.69 9.17 -21.04
CA GLY A 88 12.20 9.01 -22.40
C GLY A 88 10.86 8.26 -22.50
N MET A 89 10.21 7.93 -21.37
CA MET A 89 8.89 7.30 -21.41
C MET A 89 7.87 8.24 -22.06
N PRO A 90 7.06 7.76 -23.03
CA PRO A 90 6.22 8.62 -23.85
C PRO A 90 5.17 9.36 -23.04
N ALA A 91 4.89 10.60 -23.45
CA ALA A 91 3.84 11.44 -22.89
C ALA A 91 2.45 10.79 -23.00
N SER A 92 1.63 10.91 -21.97
CA SER A 92 0.35 10.23 -21.87
C SER A 92 -0.83 10.93 -22.57
N ARG A 93 -0.63 11.62 -23.69
CA ARG A 93 -1.77 12.24 -24.42
C ARG A 93 -2.82 11.22 -24.87
N GLU A 94 -2.42 9.99 -25.16
CA GLU A 94 -3.33 8.88 -25.44
C GLU A 94 -4.10 8.41 -24.19
N ASN A 95 -3.47 8.37 -23.01
CA ASN A 95 -4.15 7.99 -21.76
C ASN A 95 -5.07 9.12 -21.23
N LEU A 96 -4.74 10.38 -21.52
CA LEU A 96 -5.63 11.53 -21.27
C LEU A 96 -6.90 11.43 -22.12
N ALA A 97 -6.80 10.94 -23.36
CA ALA A 97 -7.95 10.67 -24.21
C ALA A 97 -8.78 9.47 -23.69
N GLU A 98 -8.14 8.40 -23.21
CA GLU A 98 -8.85 7.28 -22.55
C GLU A 98 -9.57 7.74 -21.28
N TYR A 99 -8.89 8.52 -20.42
CA TYR A 99 -9.46 9.10 -19.22
C TYR A 99 -10.64 10.03 -19.54
N ALA A 100 -10.47 10.95 -20.50
CA ALA A 100 -11.53 11.85 -20.93
C ALA A 100 -12.71 11.10 -21.57
N TRP A 101 -12.44 10.04 -22.34
CA TRP A 101 -13.48 9.19 -22.93
C TRP A 101 -14.28 8.44 -21.85
N ARG A 102 -13.62 7.87 -20.83
CA ARG A 102 -14.30 7.24 -19.68
C ARG A 102 -15.22 8.23 -18.93
N ARG A 103 -14.85 9.51 -18.92
CA ARG A 103 -15.64 10.60 -18.34
C ARG A 103 -16.79 11.07 -19.24
N GLY A 104 -16.94 10.52 -20.44
CA GLY A 104 -17.90 11.01 -21.43
C GLY A 104 -17.62 12.43 -21.93
N LEU A 105 -16.40 12.94 -21.73
CA LEU A 105 -15.99 14.27 -22.15
C LEU A 105 -15.79 14.28 -23.67
N GLY A 106 -16.25 15.36 -24.31
CA GLY A 106 -16.00 15.54 -25.75
C GLY A 106 -14.52 15.75 -26.03
N GLU A 107 -14.08 15.46 -27.26
CA GLU A 107 -12.68 15.63 -27.69
C GLU A 107 -12.14 17.06 -27.46
N ARG A 108 -13.02 18.07 -27.49
CA ARG A 108 -12.67 19.47 -27.19
C ARG A 108 -12.40 19.73 -25.71
N GLU A 109 -13.11 19.05 -24.81
CA GLU A 109 -12.93 19.16 -23.36
C GLU A 109 -11.70 18.39 -22.91
N ALA A 110 -11.46 17.22 -23.49
CA ALA A 110 -10.23 16.45 -23.28
C ALA A 110 -8.95 17.27 -23.54
N ARG A 111 -8.96 18.12 -24.59
CA ARG A 111 -7.84 19.00 -24.93
C ARG A 111 -7.61 20.16 -23.94
N ARG A 112 -8.58 20.44 -23.06
CA ARG A 112 -8.47 21.48 -22.02
C ARG A 112 -7.95 20.94 -20.70
N ILE A 113 -7.88 19.61 -20.53
CA ILE A 113 -7.32 19.00 -19.33
C ILE A 113 -5.85 19.39 -19.24
N PRO A 114 -5.40 19.97 -18.11
CA PRO A 114 -3.99 20.28 -17.90
C PRO A 114 -3.12 19.04 -18.13
N ALA A 115 -2.01 19.23 -18.83
CA ALA A 115 -1.09 18.16 -19.18
C ALA A 115 0.35 18.70 -19.04
N PRO A 116 0.84 18.88 -17.80
CA PRO A 116 2.10 19.56 -17.53
C PRO A 116 3.31 18.79 -18.06
N ASP A 117 4.39 19.52 -18.32
CA ASP A 117 5.69 18.94 -18.63
C ASP A 117 6.40 18.58 -17.32
N PRO A 118 6.70 17.28 -17.06
CA PRO A 118 7.35 16.89 -15.82
C PRO A 118 8.79 17.39 -15.69
N GLU A 119 9.44 17.88 -16.75
CA GLU A 119 10.75 18.54 -16.64
C GLU A 119 10.63 20.01 -16.17
N VAL A 120 9.42 20.59 -16.19
CA VAL A 120 9.16 21.99 -15.84
C VAL A 120 8.34 22.11 -14.56
N GLU A 121 7.32 21.27 -14.40
CA GLU A 121 6.37 21.31 -13.28
C GLU A 121 6.54 20.10 -12.36
N ASP A 122 6.27 20.30 -11.07
CA ASP A 122 6.41 19.27 -10.04
C ASP A 122 5.08 18.59 -9.70
N GLU A 123 3.97 19.29 -9.83
CA GLU A 123 2.61 18.82 -9.54
C GLU A 123 2.07 18.01 -10.73
N VAL A 124 2.65 16.83 -10.94
CA VAL A 124 2.35 15.96 -12.08
C VAL A 124 2.31 14.49 -11.67
N MET A 125 1.30 13.77 -12.17
CA MET A 125 1.23 12.32 -12.16
C MET A 125 1.93 11.76 -13.40
N LEU A 126 2.96 10.95 -13.16
CA LEU A 126 3.66 10.20 -14.19
C LEU A 126 2.90 8.91 -14.49
N VAL A 127 2.92 8.47 -15.75
CA VAL A 127 2.37 7.16 -16.12
C VAL A 127 3.52 6.17 -16.26
N ARG A 128 3.46 5.10 -15.48
CA ARG A 128 4.51 4.09 -15.38
C ARG A 128 4.05 2.75 -15.87
N GLU A 129 4.93 2.06 -16.60
CA GLU A 129 4.76 0.64 -16.90
C GLU A 129 4.87 -0.16 -15.61
N ARG A 130 4.02 -1.18 -15.48
CA ARG A 130 3.97 -2.13 -14.38
C ARG A 130 4.71 -3.40 -14.77
N LEU A 131 5.95 -3.53 -14.30
CA LEU A 131 6.66 -4.80 -14.34
C LEU A 131 7.03 -5.26 -12.93
N SER A 132 6.54 -6.45 -12.58
CA SER A 132 6.90 -7.15 -11.36
C SER A 132 7.15 -8.62 -11.64
N ARG A 133 8.10 -9.19 -10.92
CA ARG A 133 8.48 -10.60 -11.02
C ARG A 133 8.67 -11.25 -9.66
N ILE A 134 8.72 -12.57 -9.63
CA ILE A 134 9.06 -13.39 -8.46
C ILE A 134 10.47 -13.93 -8.66
N LEU A 135 11.32 -13.79 -7.65
CA LEU A 135 12.61 -14.43 -7.56
C LEU A 135 12.51 -15.67 -6.66
N PHE A 136 12.76 -16.84 -7.23
CA PHE A 136 12.70 -18.13 -6.55
C PHE A 136 13.74 -19.09 -7.12
N GLU A 137 14.53 -19.72 -6.24
CA GLU A 137 15.70 -20.54 -6.58
C GLU A 137 16.65 -19.86 -7.59
N GLY A 138 16.91 -18.56 -7.38
CA GLY A 138 17.77 -17.75 -8.24
C GLY A 138 17.24 -17.51 -9.66
N LYS A 139 15.95 -17.77 -9.92
CA LYS A 139 15.29 -17.56 -11.22
C LYS A 139 14.13 -16.59 -11.10
N LEU A 140 13.92 -15.82 -12.17
CA LEU A 140 12.82 -14.87 -12.27
C LEU A 140 11.60 -15.51 -12.95
N TYR A 141 10.44 -15.28 -12.37
CA TYR A 141 9.13 -15.74 -12.83
C TYR A 141 8.19 -14.54 -12.97
N ASP A 142 7.24 -14.61 -13.90
CA ASP A 142 6.23 -13.57 -14.06
C ASP A 142 5.36 -13.45 -12.79
N TYR A 143 4.91 -12.24 -12.49
CA TYR A 143 3.87 -12.00 -11.50
C TYR A 143 2.59 -11.45 -12.15
N PRO A 144 1.41 -12.05 -11.92
CA PRO A 144 1.19 -13.32 -11.23
C PRO A 144 1.82 -14.52 -11.97
N VAL A 145 2.06 -15.62 -11.25
CA VAL A 145 2.68 -16.84 -11.83
C VAL A 145 1.86 -17.31 -13.04
N SER A 146 2.50 -17.29 -14.20
CA SER A 146 1.93 -17.72 -15.48
C SER A 146 2.35 -19.16 -15.82
N LEU A 147 1.48 -19.94 -16.47
CA LEU A 147 1.84 -21.26 -17.05
C LEU A 147 2.55 -21.10 -18.40
N SER A 148 3.50 -20.17 -18.49
CA SER A 148 4.29 -19.95 -19.70
C SER A 148 5.33 -21.05 -19.90
N LEU A 149 5.80 -21.21 -21.15
CA LEU A 149 6.93 -22.10 -21.45
C LEU A 149 8.18 -21.73 -20.64
N ALA A 150 8.39 -20.44 -20.37
CA ALA A 150 9.48 -19.95 -19.54
C ALA A 150 9.35 -20.44 -18.08
N THR A 151 8.17 -20.32 -17.48
CA THR A 151 7.89 -20.84 -16.13
C THR A 151 8.11 -22.36 -16.05
N LEU A 152 7.59 -23.12 -17.02
CA LEU A 152 7.76 -24.59 -17.07
C LEU A 152 9.24 -24.98 -17.21
N ARG A 153 10.00 -24.28 -18.07
CA ARG A 153 11.44 -24.50 -18.21
C ARG A 153 12.19 -24.17 -16.92
N ASN A 154 11.84 -23.07 -16.25
CA ASN A 154 12.49 -22.63 -15.02
C ASN A 154 12.21 -23.60 -13.86
N LEU A 155 10.98 -24.10 -13.72
CA LEU A 155 10.57 -25.11 -12.72
C LEU A 155 11.18 -26.50 -12.99
N GLY A 156 11.38 -26.84 -14.27
CA GLY A 156 11.75 -28.19 -14.70
C GLY A 156 10.55 -29.13 -14.77
N MET A 157 10.63 -30.11 -15.70
CA MET A 157 9.50 -31.00 -16.03
C MET A 157 9.00 -31.80 -14.83
N ALA A 158 9.90 -32.28 -13.96
CA ALA A 158 9.51 -33.06 -12.79
C ALA A 158 8.68 -32.26 -11.77
N ARG A 159 9.03 -31.00 -11.50
CA ARG A 159 8.25 -30.13 -10.61
C ARG A 159 6.95 -29.70 -11.27
N ALA A 160 6.97 -29.39 -12.57
CA ALA A 160 5.75 -29.07 -13.32
C ALA A 160 4.72 -30.22 -13.30
N LEU A 161 5.16 -31.47 -13.49
CA LEU A 161 4.29 -32.64 -13.38
C LEU A 161 3.75 -32.84 -11.96
N ARG A 162 4.57 -32.61 -10.93
CA ARG A 162 4.10 -32.65 -9.51
C ARG A 162 3.07 -31.57 -9.22
N VAL A 163 3.25 -30.35 -9.73
CA VAL A 163 2.25 -29.27 -9.65
C VAL A 163 0.94 -29.71 -10.28
N GLY A 164 0.97 -30.23 -11.51
CA GLY A 164 -0.21 -30.73 -12.20
C GLY A 164 -0.92 -31.87 -11.46
N ALA A 165 -0.17 -32.88 -10.99
CA ALA A 165 -0.72 -34.01 -10.25
C ALA A 165 -1.29 -33.59 -8.88
N SER A 166 -0.62 -32.67 -8.18
CA SER A 166 -1.08 -32.13 -6.90
C SER A 166 -2.36 -31.31 -7.05
N TYR A 167 -2.45 -30.50 -8.11
CA TYR A 167 -3.67 -29.77 -8.45
C TYR A 167 -4.83 -30.71 -8.79
N ALA A 168 -4.59 -31.74 -9.63
CA ALA A 168 -5.60 -32.74 -9.96
C ALA A 168 -6.10 -33.47 -8.71
N ARG A 169 -5.20 -33.83 -7.78
CA ARG A 169 -5.57 -34.43 -6.49
C ARG A 169 -6.45 -33.49 -5.66
N ALA A 170 -6.11 -32.21 -5.56
CA ALA A 170 -6.92 -31.22 -4.82
C ALA A 170 -8.31 -31.04 -5.44
N ARG A 171 -8.44 -31.15 -6.77
CA ARG A 171 -9.74 -31.08 -7.47
C ARG A 171 -10.58 -32.35 -7.30
N LEU A 172 -9.96 -33.52 -7.27
CA LEU A 172 -10.66 -34.81 -7.09
C LEU A 172 -11.00 -35.09 -5.62
N PHE A 173 -10.16 -34.62 -4.70
CA PHE A 173 -10.29 -34.84 -3.27
C PHE A 173 -10.10 -33.52 -2.51
N PRO A 174 -11.05 -32.57 -2.63
CA PRO A 174 -10.96 -31.27 -1.97
C PRO A 174 -11.07 -31.43 -0.44
N ILE A 175 -10.36 -30.57 0.29
CA ILE A 175 -10.53 -30.39 1.73
C ILE A 175 -11.92 -29.80 1.95
N ARG A 176 -12.79 -30.52 2.67
CA ARG A 176 -14.20 -30.13 2.82
C ARG A 176 -14.40 -28.90 3.69
N GLU A 177 -13.64 -28.81 4.77
CA GLU A 177 -13.66 -27.71 5.72
C GLU A 177 -12.31 -27.00 5.67
N GLU A 178 -12.27 -25.81 5.08
CA GLU A 178 -11.09 -24.96 5.04
C GLU A 178 -10.98 -24.24 6.40
N ASN A 179 -10.08 -24.70 7.27
CA ASN A 179 -9.91 -24.12 8.60
C ASN A 179 -8.75 -23.12 8.65
N SER A 180 -7.98 -23.04 7.57
CA SER A 180 -6.79 -22.19 7.48
C SER A 180 -6.57 -21.66 6.08
N LEU A 181 -5.71 -20.64 5.97
CA LEU A 181 -5.25 -20.11 4.69
C LEU A 181 -4.49 -21.17 3.89
N GLU A 182 -3.76 -22.07 4.55
CA GLU A 182 -3.14 -23.22 3.89
C GLU A 182 -4.20 -24.09 3.20
N ASP A 183 -5.26 -24.49 3.90
CA ASP A 183 -6.33 -25.32 3.32
C ASP A 183 -6.97 -24.61 2.12
N PHE A 184 -7.26 -23.32 2.29
CA PHE A 184 -7.81 -22.45 1.24
C PHE A 184 -6.92 -22.43 0.00
N MET A 185 -5.61 -22.23 0.15
CA MET A 185 -4.67 -22.18 -0.97
C MET A 185 -4.45 -23.56 -1.59
N VAL A 186 -4.32 -24.62 -0.80
CA VAL A 186 -4.13 -26.00 -1.28
C VAL A 186 -5.32 -26.45 -2.13
N ASN A 187 -6.56 -26.15 -1.71
CA ASN A 187 -7.76 -26.46 -2.47
C ASN A 187 -7.82 -25.76 -3.84
N ARG A 188 -7.25 -24.55 -3.94
CA ARG A 188 -7.31 -23.72 -5.16
C ARG A 188 -6.14 -23.94 -6.11
N PHE A 189 -4.96 -24.21 -5.58
CA PHE A 189 -3.70 -24.23 -6.34
C PHE A 189 -3.00 -25.59 -6.35
N GLY A 190 -3.42 -26.52 -5.48
CA GLY A 190 -2.68 -27.73 -5.19
C GLY A 190 -1.51 -27.48 -4.23
N ARG A 191 -1.11 -28.54 -3.51
CA ARG A 191 -0.10 -28.47 -2.45
C ARG A 191 1.28 -28.08 -2.96
N GLU A 192 1.71 -28.62 -4.10
CA GLU A 192 3.06 -28.35 -4.63
C GLU A 192 3.20 -26.88 -5.06
N LEU A 193 2.18 -26.29 -5.71
CA LEU A 193 2.24 -24.89 -6.13
C LEU A 193 2.18 -23.94 -4.92
N TYR A 194 1.31 -24.25 -3.95
CA TYR A 194 1.27 -23.57 -2.66
C TYR A 194 2.65 -23.54 -1.99
N GLN A 195 3.30 -24.70 -1.88
CA GLN A 195 4.63 -24.81 -1.27
C GLN A 195 5.71 -24.07 -2.07
N THR A 196 5.58 -24.00 -3.39
CA THR A 196 6.60 -23.38 -4.25
C THR A 196 6.53 -21.84 -4.22
N PHE A 197 5.34 -21.25 -4.32
CA PHE A 197 5.22 -19.80 -4.55
C PHE A 197 4.39 -19.02 -3.51
N PHE A 198 3.66 -19.70 -2.63
CA PHE A 198 2.73 -19.02 -1.72
C PHE A 198 3.16 -19.12 -0.27
N LYS A 199 3.53 -20.33 0.20
CA LYS A 199 3.78 -20.60 1.61
C LYS A 199 4.84 -19.68 2.20
N ASP A 200 6.09 -19.80 1.75
CA ASP A 200 7.21 -19.11 2.39
C ASP A 200 7.09 -17.57 2.27
N TYR A 201 6.53 -17.07 1.17
CA TYR A 201 6.26 -15.63 1.02
C TYR A 201 5.17 -15.14 1.98
N THR A 202 4.07 -15.89 2.09
CA THR A 202 2.95 -15.53 2.98
C THR A 202 3.39 -15.55 4.45
N GLU A 203 4.12 -16.59 4.86
CA GLU A 203 4.68 -16.70 6.21
C GLU A 203 5.71 -15.59 6.49
N LYS A 204 6.50 -15.17 5.49
CA LYS A 204 7.43 -14.03 5.61
C LYS A 204 6.70 -12.70 5.84
N VAL A 205 5.60 -12.46 5.13
CA VAL A 205 4.76 -11.26 5.31
C VAL A 205 4.09 -11.27 6.69
N TRP A 206 3.46 -12.37 7.06
CA TRP A 206 2.59 -12.42 8.23
C TRP A 206 3.29 -12.85 9.53
N GLY A 207 4.47 -13.47 9.44
CA GLY A 207 5.25 -13.91 10.59
C GLY A 207 4.65 -15.08 11.36
N VAL A 208 3.58 -15.70 10.85
CA VAL A 208 2.91 -16.88 11.42
C VAL A 208 2.70 -17.92 10.33
N PRO A 209 2.65 -19.22 10.67
CA PRO A 209 2.34 -20.27 9.71
C PRO A 209 1.01 -20.03 9.00
N CYS A 210 0.91 -20.36 7.70
CA CYS A 210 -0.35 -20.24 6.96
C CYS A 210 -1.49 -21.11 7.54
N SER A 211 -1.16 -22.14 8.32
CA SER A 211 -2.12 -22.97 9.06
C SER A 211 -2.80 -22.23 10.22
N GLU A 212 -2.27 -21.08 10.65
CA GLU A 212 -2.80 -20.26 11.76
C GLU A 212 -3.53 -19.00 11.26
N ILE A 213 -3.57 -18.77 9.95
CA ILE A 213 -4.25 -17.62 9.34
C ILE A 213 -5.64 -18.05 8.90
N ASP A 214 -6.65 -17.23 9.21
CA ASP A 214 -8.04 -17.50 8.84
C ASP A 214 -8.24 -17.53 7.30
N PRO A 215 -9.01 -18.49 6.77
CA PRO A 215 -9.26 -18.61 5.33
C PRO A 215 -9.99 -17.40 4.72
N SER A 216 -10.75 -16.62 5.50
CA SER A 216 -11.42 -15.40 5.04
C SER A 216 -10.42 -14.36 4.51
N TRP A 217 -9.20 -14.33 5.04
CA TRP A 217 -8.12 -13.51 4.50
C TRP A 217 -7.81 -13.89 3.05
N GLY A 218 -7.70 -15.19 2.77
CA GLY A 218 -7.48 -15.71 1.42
C GLY A 218 -8.67 -15.43 0.50
N ALA A 219 -9.89 -15.57 1.01
CA ALA A 219 -11.11 -15.28 0.27
C ALA A 219 -11.21 -13.80 -0.16
N GLN A 220 -10.69 -12.86 0.63
CA GLN A 220 -10.64 -11.45 0.26
C GLN A 220 -9.54 -11.14 -0.76
N ARG A 221 -8.39 -11.83 -0.71
CA ARG A 221 -7.17 -11.45 -1.45
C ARG A 221 -6.87 -12.27 -2.69
N ILE A 222 -7.36 -13.49 -2.77
CA ILE A 222 -6.95 -14.49 -3.78
C ILE A 222 -8.11 -14.91 -4.69
N LYS A 223 -9.31 -14.31 -4.49
CA LYS A 223 -10.58 -14.62 -5.16
C LYS A 223 -10.52 -14.63 -6.71
N GLY A 224 -9.56 -13.94 -7.32
CA GLY A 224 -9.36 -13.87 -8.77
C GLY A 224 -8.37 -14.89 -9.38
N LEU A 225 -7.47 -15.48 -8.59
CA LEU A 225 -6.42 -16.36 -9.10
C LEU A 225 -6.96 -17.77 -9.32
N SER A 226 -7.13 -18.17 -10.58
CA SER A 226 -7.60 -19.51 -10.95
C SER A 226 -6.60 -20.20 -11.88
N VAL A 227 -6.11 -21.36 -11.45
CA VAL A 227 -5.25 -22.24 -12.26
C VAL A 227 -5.96 -22.65 -13.56
N ALA A 228 -7.27 -22.90 -13.50
CA ALA A 228 -8.07 -23.27 -14.67
C ALA A 228 -8.17 -22.10 -15.68
N LYS A 229 -8.40 -20.87 -15.19
CA LYS A 229 -8.40 -19.67 -16.06
C LYS A 229 -7.01 -19.44 -16.68
N ALA A 230 -5.95 -19.56 -15.88
CA ALA A 230 -4.57 -19.41 -16.35
C ALA A 230 -4.18 -20.46 -17.41
N ALA A 231 -4.58 -21.72 -17.22
CA ALA A 231 -4.36 -22.80 -18.18
C ALA A 231 -5.15 -22.58 -19.48
N ALA A 232 -6.43 -22.18 -19.38
CA ALA A 232 -7.25 -21.85 -20.55
C ALA A 232 -6.64 -20.68 -21.35
N HIS A 233 -6.16 -19.64 -20.66
CA HIS A 233 -5.46 -18.52 -21.29
C HIS A 233 -4.16 -18.95 -21.99
N ALA A 234 -3.36 -19.82 -21.36
CA ALA A 234 -2.12 -20.33 -21.93
C ALA A 234 -2.38 -21.15 -23.22
N VAL A 235 -3.39 -22.03 -23.21
CA VAL A 235 -3.81 -22.80 -24.39
C VAL A 235 -4.31 -21.87 -25.50
N LYS A 236 -5.19 -20.91 -25.18
CA LYS A 236 -5.71 -19.91 -26.13
C LYS A 236 -4.58 -19.08 -26.76
N SER A 237 -3.57 -18.71 -25.98
CA SER A 237 -2.42 -17.94 -26.44
C SER A 237 -1.49 -18.77 -27.33
N ALA A 238 -1.28 -20.05 -27.02
CA ALA A 238 -0.47 -20.96 -27.83
C ALA A 238 -1.14 -21.33 -29.17
N LEU A 239 -2.47 -21.28 -29.24
CA LEU A 239 -3.25 -21.56 -30.45
C LEU A 239 -3.44 -20.33 -31.36
N ARG A 240 -3.13 -19.12 -30.89
CA ARG A 240 -3.19 -17.90 -31.71
C ARG A 240 -1.88 -17.73 -32.49
N LYS A 241 -1.97 -17.74 -33.83
CA LYS A 241 -0.87 -17.36 -34.72
C LYS A 241 -0.55 -15.87 -34.55
N GLU A 242 0.74 -15.53 -34.52
CA GLU A 242 1.25 -14.16 -34.66
C GLU A 242 0.67 -13.54 -35.94
N GLY A 243 -0.28 -12.61 -35.83
CA GLY A 243 -0.80 -11.91 -37.01
C GLY A 243 -2.24 -11.40 -37.01
N SER A 244 -2.97 -11.35 -35.89
CA SER A 244 -4.26 -10.64 -35.85
C SER A 244 -4.23 -9.51 -34.81
N VAL A 245 -4.18 -8.28 -35.33
CA VAL A 245 -4.03 -6.99 -34.61
C VAL A 245 -5.38 -6.40 -34.20
N GLU A 246 -6.49 -7.15 -34.24
CA GLU A 246 -7.81 -6.60 -33.87
C GLU A 246 -8.33 -7.18 -32.55
N GLN A 247 -8.73 -6.26 -31.67
CA GLN A 247 -9.21 -6.40 -30.28
C GLN A 247 -8.15 -6.67 -29.20
N LYS A 248 -7.17 -5.76 -29.09
CA LYS A 248 -6.36 -5.60 -27.87
C LYS A 248 -6.66 -4.31 -27.08
N ASP A 249 -7.52 -3.44 -27.59
CA ASP A 249 -7.72 -2.12 -27.01
C ASP A 249 -8.94 -2.08 -26.09
N VAL A 250 -8.72 -1.61 -24.85
CA VAL A 250 -9.62 -0.90 -23.92
C VAL A 250 -9.60 -1.47 -22.48
N GLU A 251 -9.51 -2.78 -22.25
CA GLU A 251 -9.54 -3.33 -20.86
C GLU A 251 -8.17 -3.70 -20.27
N THR A 252 -7.14 -3.94 -21.10
CA THR A 252 -5.82 -4.40 -20.61
C THR A 252 -4.81 -3.27 -20.34
N SER A 253 -5.05 -2.04 -20.82
CA SER A 253 -4.09 -0.91 -20.77
C SER A 253 -3.77 -0.44 -19.34
N LEU A 254 -4.72 -0.56 -18.41
CA LEU A 254 -4.57 -0.13 -17.01
C LEU A 254 -4.02 -1.20 -16.08
N ILE A 255 -3.97 -2.48 -16.50
CA ILE A 255 -3.32 -3.52 -15.71
C ILE A 255 -1.80 -3.41 -15.86
N GLU A 256 -1.32 -3.02 -17.04
CA GLU A 256 0.11 -2.88 -17.36
C GLU A 256 0.69 -1.50 -17.04
N ARG A 257 -0.13 -0.54 -16.57
CA ARG A 257 0.31 0.82 -16.21
C ARG A 257 -0.26 1.28 -14.87
N PHE A 258 0.40 2.23 -14.24
CA PHE A 258 -0.10 2.91 -13.04
C PHE A 258 0.33 4.38 -13.03
N MET A 259 -0.35 5.20 -12.23
CA MET A 259 0.07 6.58 -12.01
C MET A 259 1.02 6.66 -10.83
N TYR A 260 1.96 7.60 -10.89
CA TYR A 260 2.91 7.82 -9.81
C TYR A 260 3.33 9.29 -9.75
N PRO A 261 3.22 9.96 -8.61
CA PRO A 261 3.67 11.35 -8.46
C PRO A 261 5.17 11.50 -8.69
N LYS A 262 5.58 12.64 -9.26
CA LYS A 262 6.96 12.90 -9.66
C LYS A 262 8.00 12.54 -8.61
N TYR A 263 7.76 12.94 -7.36
CA TYR A 263 8.68 12.73 -6.23
C TYR A 263 8.23 11.66 -5.24
N GLY A 264 7.29 10.80 -5.62
CA GLY A 264 6.77 9.73 -4.77
C GLY A 264 5.51 10.12 -3.98
N PRO A 265 4.76 9.14 -3.46
CA PRO A 265 3.48 9.29 -2.78
C PRO A 265 3.50 10.33 -1.66
N GLY A 266 4.63 10.56 -0.99
CA GLY A 266 4.75 11.60 0.03
C GLY A 266 4.40 13.00 -0.49
N GLN A 267 4.79 13.30 -1.74
CA GLN A 267 4.55 14.60 -2.39
C GLN A 267 3.05 14.96 -2.42
N LEU A 268 2.21 13.95 -2.65
CA LEU A 268 0.77 14.11 -2.70
C LEU A 268 0.22 14.62 -1.36
N TRP A 269 0.67 14.01 -0.27
CA TRP A 269 0.19 14.31 1.07
C TRP A 269 0.83 15.57 1.66
N GLU A 270 2.05 15.90 1.26
CA GLU A 270 2.68 17.20 1.54
C GLU A 270 1.89 18.34 0.91
N LYS A 271 1.44 18.18 -0.35
CA LYS A 271 0.57 19.16 -1.02
C LYS A 271 -0.75 19.32 -0.28
N VAL A 272 -1.42 18.23 0.07
CA VAL A 272 -2.71 18.27 0.76
C VAL A 272 -2.57 18.90 2.15
N ALA A 273 -1.51 18.59 2.90
CA ALA A 273 -1.24 19.24 4.18
C ALA A 273 -1.06 20.76 4.02
N SER A 274 -0.34 21.19 2.97
CA SER A 274 -0.17 22.62 2.66
C SER A 274 -1.49 23.29 2.33
N LEU A 275 -2.34 22.66 1.52
CA LEU A 275 -3.69 23.17 1.20
C LEU A 275 -4.59 23.27 2.44
N VAL A 276 -4.48 22.34 3.38
CA VAL A 276 -5.19 22.39 4.65
C VAL A 276 -4.71 23.57 5.50
N GLU A 277 -3.40 23.79 5.60
CA GLU A 277 -2.81 24.93 6.32
C GLU A 277 -3.19 26.27 5.67
N GLU A 278 -3.13 26.37 4.33
CA GLU A 278 -3.56 27.54 3.55
C GLU A 278 -5.06 27.83 3.69
N GLY A 279 -5.89 26.79 3.77
CA GLY A 279 -7.33 26.87 4.01
C GLY A 279 -7.72 27.23 5.45
N GLY A 280 -6.76 27.42 6.36
CA GLY A 280 -6.99 27.82 7.75
C GLY A 280 -7.15 26.67 8.75
N GLY A 281 -6.95 25.42 8.30
CA GLY A 281 -6.76 24.26 9.16
C GLY A 281 -5.40 24.27 9.86
N GLU A 282 -5.21 23.36 10.81
CA GLU A 282 -3.92 23.18 11.50
C GLU A 282 -3.38 21.77 11.29
N VAL A 283 -2.10 21.64 10.95
CA VAL A 283 -1.39 20.34 10.89
C VAL A 283 -0.18 20.38 11.83
N ARG A 284 -0.35 19.80 13.02
CA ARG A 284 0.68 19.78 14.07
C ARG A 284 1.45 18.47 14.03
N ARG A 285 2.71 18.55 13.58
CA ARG A 285 3.66 17.44 13.55
C ARG A 285 4.30 17.26 14.93
N SER A 286 4.96 16.13 15.16
CA SER A 286 5.64 15.81 16.42
C SER A 286 4.75 15.93 17.66
N THR A 287 3.45 15.67 17.48
CA THR A 287 2.37 15.86 18.47
C THR A 287 1.58 14.57 18.60
N ARG A 288 1.96 13.72 19.56
CA ARG A 288 1.37 12.38 19.74
C ARG A 288 0.15 12.44 20.64
N VAL A 289 -1.01 12.01 20.16
CA VAL A 289 -2.18 11.80 21.04
C VAL A 289 -1.93 10.63 21.99
N VAL A 290 -2.09 10.87 23.29
CA VAL A 290 -1.82 9.89 24.36
C VAL A 290 -3.05 9.58 25.23
N ALA A 291 -4.07 10.45 25.23
CA ALA A 291 -5.32 10.19 25.93
C ALA A 291 -6.53 10.83 25.24
N LEU A 292 -7.70 10.23 25.41
CA LEU A 292 -8.99 10.79 25.01
C LEU A 292 -9.84 11.04 26.27
N GLU A 293 -10.45 12.21 26.35
CA GLU A 293 -11.44 12.55 27.36
C GLU A 293 -12.84 12.36 26.78
N ARG A 294 -13.75 11.83 27.60
CA ARG A 294 -15.12 11.54 27.18
C ARG A 294 -16.13 11.86 28.28
N ARG A 295 -17.35 12.17 27.85
CA ARG A 295 -18.52 12.33 28.71
C ARG A 295 -19.68 11.56 28.10
N GLY A 296 -20.12 10.50 28.79
CA GLY A 296 -21.12 9.59 28.24
C GLY A 296 -20.60 8.90 26.97
N ASN A 297 -21.33 9.07 25.87
CA ASN A 297 -21.06 8.57 24.54
C ASN A 297 -20.44 9.63 23.60
N ALA A 298 -19.91 10.73 24.14
CA ALA A 298 -19.21 11.74 23.34
C ALA A 298 -17.76 11.90 23.81
N VAL A 299 -16.83 11.98 22.87
CA VAL A 299 -15.45 12.44 23.12
C VAL A 299 -15.49 13.96 23.24
N THR A 300 -14.80 14.52 24.22
CA THR A 300 -14.81 15.97 24.49
C THR A 300 -13.47 16.64 24.21
N ALA A 301 -12.38 15.89 24.35
CA ALA A 301 -11.04 16.39 24.05
C ALA A 301 -10.06 15.23 23.83
N VAL A 302 -8.90 15.56 23.25
CA VAL A 302 -7.72 14.71 23.29
C VAL A 302 -6.59 15.41 24.05
N VAL A 303 -5.73 14.63 24.69
CA VAL A 303 -4.46 15.09 25.25
C VAL A 303 -3.36 14.59 24.33
N ALA A 304 -2.57 15.53 23.80
CA ALA A 304 -1.41 15.25 22.99
C ALA A 304 -0.12 15.64 23.71
N GLU A 305 0.94 14.88 23.44
CA GLU A 305 2.27 15.04 24.00
C GLU A 305 3.24 15.38 22.88
N GLY A 306 3.94 16.50 23.01
CA GLY A 306 4.99 16.90 22.08
C GLY A 306 6.34 16.27 22.41
N THR A 307 7.35 16.51 21.57
CA THR A 307 8.68 15.88 21.72
C THR A 307 9.42 16.22 23.02
N GLY A 308 9.11 17.35 23.66
CA GLY A 308 9.68 17.74 24.95
C GLY A 308 8.93 17.16 26.16
N GLY A 309 7.87 16.38 25.93
CA GLY A 309 7.00 15.83 26.98
C GLY A 309 5.91 16.80 27.46
N GLU A 310 5.81 17.99 26.86
CA GLU A 310 4.72 18.93 27.10
C GLU A 310 3.39 18.32 26.66
N ARG A 311 2.36 18.50 27.50
CA ARG A 311 1.02 18.00 27.23
C ARG A 311 0.07 19.15 26.94
N GLU A 312 -0.57 19.07 25.79
CA GLU A 312 -1.59 20.01 25.34
C GLU A 312 -2.95 19.32 25.25
N ARG A 313 -3.99 20.05 25.62
CA ARG A 313 -5.36 19.58 25.56
C ARG A 313 -6.10 20.24 24.40
N HIS A 314 -6.69 19.43 23.52
CA HIS A 314 -7.40 19.89 22.33
C HIS A 314 -8.88 19.50 22.44
N GLU A 315 -9.75 20.49 22.65
CA GLU A 315 -11.20 20.33 22.58
C GLU A 315 -11.70 20.35 21.13
N GLY A 316 -12.74 19.58 20.85
CA GLY A 316 -13.39 19.55 19.54
C GLY A 316 -14.80 18.99 19.60
N ASP A 317 -15.53 19.20 18.52
CA ASP A 317 -16.89 18.73 18.32
C ASP A 317 -16.92 17.36 17.65
N TYR A 318 -15.97 17.12 16.73
CA TYR A 318 -15.80 15.86 16.01
C TYR A 318 -14.38 15.33 16.18
N PHE A 319 -14.24 14.01 16.22
CA PHE A 319 -12.96 13.33 16.38
C PHE A 319 -12.83 12.26 15.30
N LEU A 320 -11.80 12.35 14.47
CA LEU A 320 -11.50 11.33 13.46
C LEU A 320 -10.17 10.68 13.79
N SER A 321 -10.17 9.36 13.92
CA SER A 321 -9.00 8.60 14.34
C SER A 321 -8.48 7.70 13.23
N THR A 322 -7.22 7.94 12.82
CA THR A 322 -6.47 7.05 11.92
C THR A 322 -5.41 6.22 12.65
N MET A 323 -5.17 6.50 13.93
CA MET A 323 -4.21 5.77 14.77
C MET A 323 -4.64 4.31 14.97
N PRO A 324 -3.71 3.39 15.26
CA PRO A 324 -4.04 2.00 15.53
C PRO A 324 -5.12 1.83 16.61
N VAL A 325 -6.16 1.05 16.31
CA VAL A 325 -7.29 0.79 17.24
C VAL A 325 -6.81 0.34 18.62
N SER A 326 -5.74 -0.47 18.68
CA SER A 326 -5.14 -0.92 19.93
C SER A 326 -4.69 0.24 20.83
N GLU A 327 -4.05 1.25 20.24
CA GLU A 327 -3.58 2.45 20.94
C GLU A 327 -4.74 3.40 21.24
N LEU A 328 -5.75 3.49 20.37
CA LEU A 328 -6.93 4.32 20.61
C LEU A 328 -7.71 3.84 21.85
N VAL A 329 -7.91 2.52 21.95
CA VAL A 329 -8.57 1.88 23.10
C VAL A 329 -7.74 2.05 24.38
N GLU A 330 -6.41 2.03 24.27
CA GLU A 330 -5.53 2.35 25.39
C GLU A 330 -5.66 3.82 25.82
N ALA A 331 -5.67 4.75 24.87
CA ALA A 331 -5.79 6.20 25.10
C ALA A 331 -7.16 6.61 25.69
N LEU A 332 -8.23 5.86 25.40
CA LEU A 332 -9.55 6.04 26.06
C LEU A 332 -9.52 5.73 27.57
N GLY A 333 -8.47 5.03 28.04
CA GLY A 333 -8.16 4.92 29.46
C GLY A 333 -9.24 4.21 30.29
N GLY A 334 -9.59 4.81 31.43
CA GLY A 334 -10.52 4.24 32.41
C GLY A 334 -11.96 4.08 31.87
N GLY A 335 -12.63 3.01 32.28
CA GLY A 335 -14.03 2.75 31.94
C GLY A 335 -14.28 2.16 30.53
N VAL A 336 -13.22 1.80 29.79
CA VAL A 336 -13.32 0.84 28.69
C VAL A 336 -13.57 -0.56 29.29
N PRO A 337 -14.59 -1.32 28.81
CA PRO A 337 -14.86 -2.66 29.30
C PRO A 337 -13.62 -3.59 29.22
N PRO A 338 -13.40 -4.48 30.21
CA PRO A 338 -12.24 -5.38 30.20
C PRO A 338 -12.12 -6.23 28.93
N GLU A 339 -13.24 -6.70 28.39
CA GLU A 339 -13.28 -7.49 27.15
C GLU A 339 -12.80 -6.68 25.94
N VAL A 340 -13.29 -5.44 25.77
CA VAL A 340 -12.85 -4.54 24.70
C VAL A 340 -11.34 -4.30 24.79
N ARG A 341 -10.80 -4.09 25.99
CA ARG A 341 -9.36 -3.88 26.20
C ARG A 341 -8.55 -5.13 25.88
N GLU A 342 -9.04 -6.31 26.24
CA GLU A 342 -8.39 -7.59 25.94
C GLU A 342 -8.35 -7.84 24.43
N VAL A 343 -9.50 -7.70 23.75
CA VAL A 343 -9.58 -7.84 22.29
C VAL A 343 -8.67 -6.83 21.60
N ALA A 344 -8.74 -5.54 21.95
CA ALA A 344 -7.92 -4.50 21.32
C ALA A 344 -6.42 -4.72 21.50
N LYS A 345 -5.98 -5.18 22.68
CA LYS A 345 -4.57 -5.52 22.95
C LYS A 345 -4.08 -6.75 22.18
N GLY A 346 -4.98 -7.69 21.87
CA GLY A 346 -4.65 -8.88 21.11
C GLY A 346 -4.64 -8.68 19.58
N LEU A 347 -5.03 -7.50 19.09
CA LEU A 347 -4.99 -7.18 17.67
C LEU A 347 -3.53 -7.09 17.20
N ALA A 348 -3.19 -7.90 16.20
CA ALA A 348 -1.83 -8.02 15.72
C ALA A 348 -1.52 -7.03 14.60
N TYR A 349 -0.29 -6.53 14.59
CA TYR A 349 0.23 -5.67 13.54
C TYR A 349 1.61 -6.17 13.09
N ARG A 350 1.96 -5.95 11.83
CA ARG A 350 3.32 -6.13 11.33
C ARG A 350 3.98 -4.79 11.10
N ASN A 351 5.22 -4.69 11.54
CA ASN A 351 6.13 -3.60 11.29
C ASN A 351 6.87 -3.82 9.96
N PHE A 352 7.53 -2.76 9.52
CA PHE A 352 8.24 -2.72 8.25
C PHE A 352 9.61 -2.08 8.43
N VAL A 353 10.64 -2.72 7.91
CA VAL A 353 11.98 -2.15 7.78
C VAL A 353 12.31 -2.05 6.30
N THR A 354 12.62 -0.83 5.86
CA THR A 354 13.08 -0.55 4.49
C THR A 354 14.55 -0.22 4.54
N VAL A 355 15.35 -0.92 3.75
CA VAL A 355 16.77 -0.63 3.56
C VAL A 355 16.97 -0.06 2.17
N GLY A 356 17.37 1.20 2.09
CA GLY A 356 17.74 1.83 0.83
C GLY A 356 19.24 1.64 0.57
N LEU A 357 19.61 1.18 -0.63
CA LEU A 357 21.02 1.11 -1.07
C LEU A 357 21.24 1.89 -2.36
N LEU A 358 22.30 2.71 -2.34
CA LEU A 358 22.79 3.41 -3.52
C LEU A 358 23.88 2.57 -4.14
N LEU A 359 23.69 2.20 -5.41
CA LEU A 359 24.56 1.28 -6.13
C LEU A 359 25.15 1.94 -7.37
N ARG A 360 26.36 1.50 -7.72
CA ARG A 360 27.00 1.83 -9.02
C ARG A 360 26.27 1.15 -10.19
N ARG A 361 25.79 -0.07 -9.98
CA ARG A 361 25.03 -0.88 -10.94
C ARG A 361 24.29 -1.99 -10.20
N LEU A 362 23.33 -2.62 -10.88
CA LEU A 362 22.51 -3.72 -10.35
C LEU A 362 22.65 -4.98 -11.23
N PRO A 363 23.64 -5.84 -10.98
CA PRO A 363 23.86 -7.06 -11.75
C PRO A 363 22.80 -8.12 -11.42
N LEU A 364 21.57 -8.00 -11.94
CA LEU A 364 20.51 -8.99 -11.74
C LEU A 364 20.70 -10.22 -12.66
N ARG A 365 20.93 -11.41 -12.11
CA ARG A 365 20.98 -12.67 -12.89
C ARG A 365 19.56 -13.19 -13.20
N GLY A 366 19.31 -13.60 -14.45
CA GLY A 366 18.10 -14.37 -14.81
C GLY A 366 17.07 -13.71 -15.74
N GLY A 367 17.31 -12.49 -16.22
CA GLY A 367 16.55 -11.85 -17.31
C GLY A 367 17.26 -10.57 -17.73
N SER A 368 17.43 -10.36 -19.05
CA SER A 368 18.21 -9.28 -19.69
C SER A 368 19.03 -8.45 -18.70
N GLY A 369 20.12 -9.06 -18.24
CA GLY A 369 21.09 -8.32 -17.46
C GLY A 369 21.67 -7.21 -18.33
N LYS A 370 22.28 -6.25 -17.69
CA LYS A 370 23.67 -5.96 -18.05
C LYS A 370 24.49 -6.20 -16.78
N GLY A 371 25.51 -7.06 -16.78
CA GLY A 371 26.36 -7.46 -17.89
C GLY A 371 27.30 -6.31 -18.28
N PRO A 372 28.50 -6.57 -18.82
CA PRO A 372 29.46 -5.54 -19.24
C PRO A 372 29.03 -4.60 -20.39
N SER A 373 27.73 -4.33 -20.61
CA SER A 373 27.19 -3.58 -21.76
C SER A 373 26.11 -2.48 -21.50
N GLY A 374 25.85 -1.99 -20.27
CA GLY A 374 25.02 -0.78 -19.89
C GLY A 374 23.46 -0.61 -20.11
N GLU A 375 22.53 -1.26 -19.37
CA GLU A 375 21.05 -0.97 -19.23
C GLU A 375 20.50 -1.65 -17.96
N LEU A 376 19.65 -0.94 -17.22
CA LEU A 376 19.00 -1.36 -15.97
C LEU A 376 17.82 -2.31 -16.24
N THR A 377 17.47 -3.18 -15.28
CA THR A 377 16.21 -3.93 -15.35
C THR A 377 15.00 -2.98 -15.42
N ARG A 378 13.89 -3.42 -16.03
CA ARG A 378 12.64 -2.64 -16.07
C ARG A 378 11.70 -2.91 -14.89
N ASP A 379 12.05 -3.84 -13.99
CA ASP A 379 11.18 -4.16 -12.85
C ASP A 379 11.00 -2.93 -11.95
N ASN A 380 9.75 -2.62 -11.59
CA ASN A 380 9.49 -1.69 -10.50
C ASN A 380 9.75 -2.39 -9.16
N TRP A 381 9.33 -3.66 -9.03
CA TRP A 381 9.60 -4.48 -7.85
C TRP A 381 9.71 -5.98 -8.15
N ILE A 382 10.41 -6.70 -7.27
CA ILE A 382 10.64 -8.14 -7.36
C ILE A 382 10.29 -8.76 -6.00
N TYR A 383 9.38 -9.73 -5.98
CA TYR A 383 9.08 -10.52 -4.79
C TYR A 383 10.18 -11.55 -4.55
N VAL A 384 10.79 -11.53 -3.36
CA VAL A 384 11.86 -12.47 -3.01
C VAL A 384 11.27 -13.62 -2.20
N GLN A 385 11.14 -14.78 -2.85
CA GLN A 385 10.53 -15.98 -2.28
C GLN A 385 11.54 -17.03 -1.83
N GLU A 386 12.83 -16.65 -1.76
CA GLU A 386 13.86 -17.47 -1.14
C GLU A 386 13.54 -17.67 0.36
N LYS A 387 13.43 -18.94 0.76
CA LYS A 387 13.01 -19.33 2.11
C LYS A 387 14.00 -18.95 3.20
N HIS A 388 15.30 -19.01 2.90
CA HIS A 388 16.38 -18.75 3.86
C HIS A 388 16.61 -17.24 4.07
N LEU A 389 16.07 -16.38 3.20
CA LEU A 389 16.24 -14.92 3.26
C LEU A 389 15.07 -14.26 3.97
N LYS A 390 15.37 -13.16 4.68
CA LYS A 390 14.43 -12.30 5.38
C LYS A 390 13.81 -11.24 4.47
N VAL A 391 14.54 -10.78 3.46
CA VAL A 391 13.99 -9.83 2.47
C VAL A 391 12.73 -10.41 1.79
N SER A 392 11.67 -9.62 1.74
CA SER A 392 10.40 -9.98 1.11
C SER A 392 10.26 -9.40 -0.28
N ARG A 393 10.77 -8.18 -0.50
CA ARG A 393 10.63 -7.47 -1.78
C ARG A 393 11.82 -6.55 -2.02
N LEU A 394 12.23 -6.48 -3.28
CA LEU A 394 13.18 -5.52 -3.80
C LEU A 394 12.42 -4.52 -4.68
N GLN A 395 12.71 -3.22 -4.53
CA GLN A 395 12.19 -2.15 -5.37
C GLN A 395 13.34 -1.47 -6.10
N VAL A 396 13.10 -1.08 -7.36
CA VAL A 396 14.08 -0.34 -8.19
C VAL A 396 13.52 1.06 -8.43
N PHE A 397 13.85 2.01 -7.57
CA PHE A 397 13.21 3.34 -7.53
C PHE A 397 13.43 4.15 -8.82
N ASN A 398 14.52 3.89 -9.55
CA ASN A 398 14.75 4.45 -10.89
C ASN A 398 13.53 4.24 -11.83
N ASN A 399 12.86 3.08 -11.73
CA ASN A 399 11.75 2.70 -12.60
C ASN A 399 10.38 3.17 -12.10
N TRP A 400 10.30 3.63 -10.84
CA TRP A 400 9.09 4.26 -10.31
C TRP A 400 9.01 5.71 -10.76
N SER A 401 10.13 6.42 -10.63
CA SER A 401 10.30 7.74 -11.22
C SER A 401 11.78 8.06 -11.30
N PRO A 402 12.28 8.61 -12.43
CA PRO A 402 13.68 8.93 -12.56
C PRO A 402 14.03 10.04 -11.57
N TYR A 403 13.08 10.87 -11.12
CA TYR A 403 13.28 11.96 -10.18
C TYR A 403 13.41 11.52 -8.70
N LEU A 404 13.25 10.23 -8.41
CA LEU A 404 13.57 9.68 -7.09
C LEU A 404 15.06 9.51 -6.89
N VAL A 405 15.86 9.57 -7.95
CA VAL A 405 17.31 9.32 -7.89
C VAL A 405 18.05 10.63 -8.13
N ALA A 406 18.97 10.95 -7.22
CA ALA A 406 19.73 12.20 -7.27
C ALA A 406 20.70 12.22 -8.46
N ASP A 407 21.42 11.11 -8.66
CA ASP A 407 22.36 10.92 -9.76
C ASP A 407 21.80 9.86 -10.73
N PRO A 408 21.41 10.22 -11.97
CA PRO A 408 20.78 9.31 -12.92
C PRO A 408 21.71 8.17 -13.37
N GLU A 409 23.02 8.29 -13.16
CA GLU A 409 24.01 7.25 -13.47
C GLU A 409 24.09 6.18 -12.36
N LYS A 410 23.33 6.32 -11.27
CA LYS A 410 23.29 5.39 -10.13
C LYS A 410 21.99 4.62 -10.10
N VAL A 411 22.01 3.51 -9.37
CA VAL A 411 20.82 2.71 -9.10
C VAL A 411 20.44 2.86 -7.64
N TRP A 412 19.19 3.24 -7.39
CA TRP A 412 18.63 3.36 -6.05
C TRP A 412 17.62 2.24 -5.84
N VAL A 413 17.92 1.35 -4.90
CA VAL A 413 17.06 0.19 -4.60
C VAL A 413 16.58 0.22 -3.16
N GLY A 414 15.38 -0.32 -2.93
CA GLY A 414 14.81 -0.52 -1.61
C GLY A 414 14.55 -1.99 -1.34
N MET A 415 15.08 -2.52 -0.24
CA MET A 415 14.73 -3.86 0.23
C MET A 415 13.77 -3.76 1.41
N GLU A 416 12.76 -4.61 1.38
CA GLU A 416 11.69 -4.62 2.36
C GLU A 416 11.77 -5.86 3.24
N TYR A 417 11.59 -5.62 4.53
CA TYR A 417 11.56 -6.64 5.57
C TYR A 417 10.32 -6.43 6.41
N ILE A 418 9.54 -7.49 6.63
CA ILE A 418 8.30 -7.42 7.38
C ILE A 418 8.50 -8.21 8.68
N CYS A 419 8.20 -7.59 9.81
CA CYS A 419 8.56 -8.12 11.12
C CYS A 419 7.54 -7.78 12.20
N GLY A 420 7.57 -8.48 13.33
CA GLY A 420 6.88 -8.09 14.56
C GLY A 420 7.82 -7.38 15.53
N ASP A 421 7.26 -6.85 16.62
CA ASP A 421 8.02 -6.12 17.65
C ASP A 421 9.13 -6.96 18.32
N LYS A 422 8.97 -8.28 18.32
CA LYS A 422 9.88 -9.24 18.97
C LYS A 422 10.92 -9.84 18.01
N ASP A 423 10.79 -9.59 16.71
CA ASP A 423 11.73 -10.13 15.72
C ASP A 423 13.05 -9.36 15.80
N LEU A 424 14.18 -10.06 15.76
CA LEU A 424 15.52 -9.46 15.88
C LEU A 424 15.77 -8.33 14.87
N ILE A 425 15.24 -8.46 13.65
CA ILE A 425 15.40 -7.46 12.59
C ILE A 425 14.75 -6.11 12.93
N TRP A 426 13.77 -6.07 13.84
CA TRP A 426 13.12 -4.83 14.26
C TRP A 426 14.06 -3.94 15.09
N SER A 427 14.77 -4.55 16.03
CA SER A 427 15.70 -3.87 16.95
C SER A 427 17.16 -3.91 16.51
N MET A 428 17.47 -4.56 15.38
CA MET A 428 18.82 -4.67 14.83
C MET A 428 19.42 -3.27 14.60
N PRO A 429 20.68 -3.01 15.01
CA PRO A 429 21.37 -1.76 14.69
C PRO A 429 21.44 -1.49 13.19
N GLU A 430 21.48 -0.21 12.79
CA GLU A 430 21.48 0.20 11.38
C GLU A 430 22.62 -0.44 10.58
N GLU A 431 23.85 -0.42 11.11
CA GLU A 431 25.01 -1.03 10.43
C GLU A 431 24.85 -2.53 10.20
N GLU A 432 24.27 -3.25 11.17
CA GLU A 432 24.02 -4.69 11.06
C GLU A 432 22.92 -4.99 10.04
N MET A 433 21.87 -4.17 10.02
CA MET A 433 20.78 -4.29 9.05
C MET A 433 21.27 -4.01 7.62
N LEU A 434 22.16 -3.03 7.42
CA LEU A 434 22.80 -2.79 6.13
C LEU A 434 23.67 -3.97 5.69
N ARG A 435 24.48 -4.54 6.60
CA ARG A 435 25.30 -5.73 6.29
C ARG A 435 24.44 -6.94 5.94
N LEU A 436 23.35 -7.18 6.68
CA LEU A 436 22.39 -8.24 6.37
C LEU A 436 21.83 -8.05 4.95
N ALA A 437 21.37 -6.85 4.63
CA ALA A 437 20.73 -6.59 3.36
C ALA A 437 21.69 -6.72 2.17
N VAL A 438 22.94 -6.24 2.31
CA VAL A 438 24.00 -6.46 1.32
C VAL A 438 24.31 -7.95 1.16
N SER A 439 24.43 -8.68 2.27
CA SER A 439 24.70 -10.13 2.26
C SER A 439 23.61 -10.91 1.54
N GLU A 440 22.34 -10.66 1.84
CA GLU A 440 21.22 -11.36 1.21
C GLU A 440 21.14 -11.05 -0.29
N MET A 441 21.31 -9.78 -0.69
CA MET A 441 21.27 -9.38 -2.10
C MET A 441 22.44 -9.97 -2.90
N LYS A 442 23.61 -10.15 -2.27
CA LYS A 442 24.76 -10.83 -2.87
C LYS A 442 24.50 -12.32 -3.07
N GLU A 443 23.88 -12.98 -2.09
CA GLU A 443 23.55 -14.41 -2.16
C GLU A 443 22.65 -14.74 -3.36
N ILE A 444 21.71 -13.85 -3.67
CA ILE A 444 20.80 -13.98 -4.83
C ILE A 444 21.32 -13.33 -6.11
N ALA A 445 22.59 -12.90 -6.13
CA ALA A 445 23.23 -12.25 -7.27
C ALA A 445 22.40 -11.09 -7.85
N VAL A 446 21.97 -10.19 -6.95
CA VAL A 446 21.34 -8.90 -7.28
C VAL A 446 22.38 -7.77 -7.25
N LEU A 447 23.40 -7.87 -6.38
CA LEU A 447 24.50 -6.91 -6.27
C LEU A 447 25.83 -7.59 -5.95
N GLU A 448 26.93 -6.83 -6.07
CA GLU A 448 28.26 -7.17 -5.56
C GLU A 448 28.70 -6.13 -4.53
N ASP A 449 29.58 -6.49 -3.59
CA ASP A 449 30.03 -5.58 -2.51
C ASP A 449 30.64 -4.28 -3.08
N ALA A 450 31.41 -4.40 -4.16
CA ALA A 450 32.06 -3.27 -4.83
C ALA A 450 31.08 -2.29 -5.51
N ASP A 451 29.82 -2.70 -5.70
CA ASP A 451 28.78 -1.87 -6.30
C ASP A 451 28.05 -1.03 -5.25
N VAL A 452 28.15 -1.34 -3.95
CA VAL A 452 27.49 -0.58 -2.87
C VAL A 452 28.24 0.72 -2.57
N LEU A 453 27.55 1.85 -2.65
CA LEU A 453 28.11 3.18 -2.43
C LEU A 453 27.67 3.80 -1.11
N ASP A 454 26.42 3.59 -0.73
CA ASP A 454 25.82 4.16 0.48
C ASP A 454 24.54 3.38 0.85
N GLY A 455 24.04 3.56 2.07
CA GLY A 455 22.79 2.97 2.49
C GLY A 455 22.17 3.64 3.71
N VAL A 456 20.89 3.35 3.93
CA VAL A 456 20.08 3.91 5.01
C VAL A 456 19.00 2.92 5.43
N VAL A 457 18.60 2.95 6.69
CA VAL A 457 17.56 2.07 7.23
C VAL A 457 16.41 2.88 7.80
N VAL A 458 15.20 2.60 7.34
CA VAL A 458 13.95 3.22 7.80
C VAL A 458 13.08 2.17 8.47
N ARG A 459 12.52 2.51 9.63
CA ARG A 459 11.58 1.66 10.37
C ARG A 459 10.21 2.32 10.42
N MET A 460 9.18 1.55 10.13
CA MET A 460 7.79 1.99 10.25
C MET A 460 7.00 0.95 11.06
N PRO A 461 6.51 1.31 12.26
CA PRO A 461 5.69 0.40 13.05
C PRO A 461 4.30 0.25 12.45
N LYS A 462 3.65 -0.88 12.74
CA LYS A 462 2.22 -1.14 12.48
C LYS A 462 1.79 -0.84 11.04
N VAL A 463 2.59 -1.23 10.05
CA VAL A 463 2.28 -1.08 8.63
C VAL A 463 1.15 -2.01 8.18
N TYR A 464 1.07 -3.23 8.71
CA TYR A 464 0.05 -4.21 8.32
C TYR A 464 -0.84 -4.59 9.50
N PRO A 465 -2.13 -4.18 9.54
CA PRO A 465 -3.07 -4.83 10.44
C PRO A 465 -3.24 -6.29 10.01
N ALA A 466 -3.20 -7.20 10.97
CA ALA A 466 -3.14 -8.62 10.73
C ALA A 466 -4.40 -9.33 11.22
N TYR A 467 -4.93 -10.24 10.39
CA TYR A 467 -6.22 -10.88 10.63
C TYR A 467 -6.07 -12.20 11.41
N PHE A 468 -5.30 -12.14 12.49
CA PHE A 468 -5.10 -13.23 13.44
C PHE A 468 -4.96 -12.65 14.86
N GLY A 469 -4.71 -13.50 15.87
CA GLY A 469 -4.81 -13.11 17.26
C GLY A 469 -6.28 -12.95 17.65
N THR A 470 -6.67 -11.78 18.15
CA THR A 470 -8.07 -11.52 18.55
C THR A 470 -8.96 -10.94 17.44
N TYR A 471 -8.47 -10.84 16.20
CA TYR A 471 -9.20 -10.25 15.08
C TYR A 471 -10.59 -10.86 14.86
N GLY A 472 -10.78 -12.16 15.09
CA GLY A 472 -12.09 -12.82 14.98
C GLY A 472 -13.17 -12.26 15.93
N ARG A 473 -12.76 -11.48 16.95
CA ARG A 473 -13.66 -10.77 17.88
C ARG A 473 -13.62 -9.25 17.68
N PHE A 474 -13.09 -8.75 16.55
CA PHE A 474 -12.94 -7.32 16.31
C PHE A 474 -14.26 -6.54 16.40
N ASN A 475 -15.40 -7.18 16.12
CA ASN A 475 -16.72 -6.59 16.30
C ASN A 475 -16.94 -6.07 17.73
N VAL A 476 -16.41 -6.73 18.76
CA VAL A 476 -16.50 -6.26 20.16
C VAL A 476 -15.88 -4.87 20.34
N VAL A 477 -14.77 -4.61 19.65
CA VAL A 477 -14.09 -3.30 19.70
C VAL A 477 -14.83 -2.28 18.83
N ARG A 478 -15.26 -2.69 17.62
CA ARG A 478 -16.05 -1.84 16.73
C ARG A 478 -17.34 -1.37 17.41
N ASP A 479 -18.15 -2.29 17.93
CA ASP A 479 -19.46 -1.97 18.54
C ASP A 479 -19.30 -0.98 19.71
N TYR A 480 -18.23 -1.11 20.48
CA TYR A 480 -17.90 -0.17 21.55
C TYR A 480 -17.52 1.23 21.02
N LEU A 481 -16.66 1.28 20.00
CA LEU A 481 -16.17 2.56 19.45
C LEU A 481 -17.21 3.27 18.59
N ASP A 482 -18.04 2.53 17.84
CA ASP A 482 -19.15 3.08 17.06
C ASP A 482 -20.24 3.68 17.95
N GLY A 483 -20.31 3.25 19.22
CA GLY A 483 -21.20 3.83 20.23
C GLY A 483 -20.88 5.29 20.60
N PHE A 484 -19.72 5.83 20.22
CA PHE A 484 -19.41 7.24 20.37
C PHE A 484 -20.02 8.06 19.22
N GLU A 485 -20.87 9.04 19.52
CA GLU A 485 -21.61 9.81 18.49
C GLU A 485 -20.70 10.63 17.57
N ASN A 486 -19.56 11.08 18.10
CA ASN A 486 -18.67 12.02 17.42
C ASN A 486 -17.24 11.50 17.21
N LEU A 487 -17.00 10.19 17.36
CA LEU A 487 -15.71 9.56 17.09
C LEU A 487 -15.80 8.66 15.85
N PHE A 488 -15.06 9.00 14.80
CA PHE A 488 -15.05 8.28 13.52
C PHE A 488 -13.73 7.56 13.33
N LEU A 489 -13.79 6.24 13.10
CA LEU A 489 -12.63 5.42 12.79
C LEU A 489 -12.47 5.35 11.27
N VAL A 490 -11.34 5.82 10.75
CA VAL A 490 -11.09 5.90 9.31
C VAL A 490 -9.68 5.43 8.95
N GLY A 491 -9.50 4.99 7.71
CA GLY A 491 -8.22 4.53 7.20
C GLY A 491 -7.78 3.17 7.74
N ARG A 492 -6.58 2.76 7.29
CA ARG A 492 -6.01 1.42 7.49
C ARG A 492 -5.95 0.97 8.95
N ASN A 493 -5.23 1.72 9.79
CA ASN A 493 -4.99 1.34 11.18
C ASN A 493 -6.12 1.78 12.11
N GLY A 494 -6.80 2.89 11.80
CA GLY A 494 -7.99 3.36 12.51
C GLY A 494 -9.15 2.39 12.44
N MET A 495 -9.26 1.61 11.36
CA MET A 495 -10.29 0.58 11.19
C MET A 495 -9.75 -0.85 11.36
N HIS A 496 -8.46 -1.02 11.63
CA HIS A 496 -7.77 -2.32 11.61
C HIS A 496 -8.05 -3.14 10.33
N ARG A 497 -8.08 -2.47 9.17
CA ARG A 497 -8.31 -3.08 7.87
C ARG A 497 -7.10 -2.92 6.98
N TYR A 498 -6.72 -3.97 6.27
CA TYR A 498 -5.68 -3.91 5.25
C TYR A 498 -6.19 -3.09 4.06
N ASN A 499 -6.03 -1.78 4.10
CA ASN A 499 -6.54 -0.85 3.09
C ASN A 499 -5.41 -0.26 2.25
N ASN A 500 -5.71 0.06 1.00
CA ASN A 500 -4.85 0.89 0.15
C ASN A 500 -5.16 2.38 0.38
N GLN A 501 -4.45 3.27 -0.33
CA GLN A 501 -4.58 4.72 -0.15
C GLN A 501 -5.97 5.22 -0.52
N ASP A 502 -6.49 4.81 -1.67
CA ASP A 502 -7.83 5.13 -2.17
C ASP A 502 -8.94 4.74 -1.18
N HIS A 503 -8.89 3.53 -0.63
CA HIS A 503 -9.83 3.07 0.40
C HIS A 503 -9.74 3.92 1.66
N SER A 504 -8.53 4.30 2.07
CA SER A 504 -8.33 5.17 3.23
C SER A 504 -8.94 6.55 2.99
N MET A 505 -8.82 7.08 1.77
CA MET A 505 -9.49 8.33 1.36
C MET A 505 -11.00 8.20 1.38
N LEU A 506 -11.54 7.12 0.79
CA LEU A 506 -12.98 6.88 0.74
C LEU A 506 -13.59 6.79 2.14
N THR A 507 -12.95 6.09 3.07
CA THR A 507 -13.44 6.03 4.46
C THR A 507 -13.48 7.42 5.12
N ALA A 508 -12.52 8.29 4.81
CA ALA A 508 -12.49 9.67 5.31
C ALA A 508 -13.56 10.54 4.65
N MET A 509 -13.70 10.44 3.33
CA MET A 509 -14.74 11.10 2.54
C MET A 509 -16.14 10.75 3.06
N THR A 510 -16.42 9.46 3.26
CA THR A 510 -17.70 8.97 3.83
C THR A 510 -17.91 9.48 5.26
N ALA A 511 -16.88 9.54 6.09
CA ALA A 511 -17.00 10.13 7.43
C ALA A 511 -17.40 11.61 7.39
N VAL A 512 -16.85 12.38 6.43
CA VAL A 512 -17.23 13.79 6.25
C VAL A 512 -18.65 13.91 5.70
N ASP A 513 -19.08 13.01 4.81
CA ASP A 513 -20.47 12.96 4.33
C ASP A 513 -21.46 12.75 5.49
N ILE A 514 -21.17 11.81 6.40
CA ILE A 514 -21.98 11.57 7.62
C ILE A 514 -22.01 12.80 8.53
N ILE A 515 -20.87 13.47 8.73
CA ILE A 515 -20.78 14.70 9.55
C ILE A 515 -21.64 15.82 8.95
N LEU A 516 -21.60 15.99 7.62
CA LEU A 516 -22.38 16.98 6.88
C LEU A 516 -23.88 16.76 7.02
N GLU A 517 -24.32 15.50 6.99
CA GLU A 517 -25.72 15.12 7.17
C GLU A 517 -26.20 15.24 8.63
N GLY A 518 -25.28 15.46 9.58
CA GLY A 518 -25.58 15.45 11.00
C GLY A 518 -25.96 14.06 11.52
N ALA A 519 -25.57 13.01 10.81
CA ALA A 519 -25.83 11.62 11.16
C ALA A 519 -24.74 11.07 12.10
N HIS A 520 -25.07 9.97 12.79
CA HIS A 520 -24.17 9.32 13.75
C HIS A 520 -23.91 7.84 13.44
N GLU A 521 -24.68 7.26 12.51
CA GLU A 521 -24.52 5.89 12.03
C GLU A 521 -23.28 5.80 11.15
N LYS A 522 -22.43 4.79 11.38
CA LYS A 522 -21.10 4.69 10.78
C LYS A 522 -20.95 3.47 9.86
N ASP A 523 -22.03 2.73 9.64
CA ASP A 523 -22.01 1.48 8.86
C ASP A 523 -21.53 1.71 7.42
N GLU A 524 -21.79 2.87 6.84
CA GLU A 524 -21.30 3.23 5.51
C GLU A 524 -19.77 3.32 5.44
N ILE A 525 -19.11 3.81 6.49
CA ILE A 525 -17.64 3.83 6.55
C ILE A 525 -17.12 2.39 6.51
N TRP A 526 -17.77 1.49 7.25
CA TRP A 526 -17.43 0.06 7.29
C TRP A 526 -17.86 -0.70 6.03
N SER A 527 -18.76 -0.16 5.21
CA SER A 527 -19.17 -0.76 3.94
C SER A 527 -18.28 -0.35 2.76
N VAL A 528 -17.37 0.63 2.94
CA VAL A 528 -16.33 0.97 1.96
C VAL A 528 -15.55 -0.31 1.63
N ASN A 529 -15.86 -0.86 0.46
CA ASN A 529 -15.48 -2.21 0.08
C ASN A 529 -14.03 -2.24 -0.34
N VAL A 530 -13.21 -2.94 0.44
CA VAL A 530 -11.83 -3.31 0.07
C VAL A 530 -11.83 -4.40 -1.03
N GLU A 531 -12.99 -5.02 -1.28
CA GLU A 531 -13.16 -6.18 -2.16
C GLU A 531 -13.11 -5.85 -3.66
N GLU A 532 -13.41 -4.60 -4.06
CA GLU A 532 -13.46 -4.25 -5.48
C GLU A 532 -12.08 -4.19 -6.15
N GLU A 533 -10.98 -4.14 -5.40
CA GLU A 533 -9.66 -3.79 -5.95
C GLU A 533 -8.74 -4.94 -6.39
N TYR A 534 -9.12 -6.22 -6.22
CA TYR A 534 -8.26 -7.35 -6.66
C TYR A 534 -8.83 -8.18 -7.81
N HIS A 535 -9.95 -7.76 -8.38
CA HIS A 535 -10.53 -8.42 -9.54
C HIS A 535 -9.92 -7.83 -10.82
N GLU A 536 -8.74 -8.34 -11.16
CA GLU A 536 -8.21 -8.43 -12.51
C GLU A 536 -9.11 -9.42 -13.29
N GLU A 537 -10.30 -8.99 -13.70
CA GLU A 537 -11.00 -9.69 -14.78
C GLU A 537 -10.23 -9.39 -16.07
N ARG A 538 -9.63 -10.46 -16.63
CA ARG A 538 -9.00 -10.49 -17.95
C ARG A 538 -10.00 -10.89 -19.01
#